data_AF-A0A2V6EPV0-F1
#
_entry.id   AF-A0A2V6EPV0-F1
#
_cell.length_a   1.000
_cell.length_b   1.000
_cell.length_c   1.000
_cell.angle_alpha   90.00
_cell.angle_beta   90.00
_cell.angle_gamma   90.00
#
_symmetry.space_group_name_H-M   'P 1'
#
loop_
_entity.id
_entity.type
_entity.pdbx_description
1 polymer ?
#
loop_
_entity_poly.entity_id
_entity_poly.type
_entity_poly.pdbx_seq_one_letter_code
_entity_poly.pdbx_strand_id
1 'polypeptide(L)' 'MASELDVAYVAQLARLYLTADETKLFQKQLGDVLKYAEKLNEVNVEGVEAAAHAVPIFNVFRA' A
#
# COMPACT_ATOMS: atom_id res chain seq x y z
N MET A 1 -12.44 5.52 -11.76
CA MET A 1 -13.19 5.29 -10.51
C MET A 1 -12.56 4.09 -9.85
N ALA A 2 -11.66 4.29 -8.89
CA ALA A 2 -11.17 3.17 -8.08
C ALA A 2 -12.41 2.51 -7.46
N SER A 3 -12.57 1.20 -7.62
CA SER A 3 -13.54 0.45 -6.84
C SER A 3 -13.30 0.79 -5.38
N GLU A 4 -14.34 1.19 -4.64
CA GLU A 4 -14.21 1.52 -3.22
C GLU A 4 -13.43 0.39 -2.52
N LEU A 5 -12.24 0.72 -2.01
CA LEU A 5 -11.38 -0.26 -1.38
C LEU A 5 -12.02 -0.68 -0.06
N ASP A 6 -12.40 -1.93 0.07
CA ASP A 6 -13.04 -2.46 1.28
C ASP A 6 -12.00 -2.74 2.37
N VAL A 7 -12.05 -1.96 3.46
CA VAL A 7 -11.15 -2.14 4.61
C VAL A 7 -11.37 -3.49 5.30
N ALA A 8 -12.59 -4.03 5.31
CA ALA A 8 -12.84 -5.33 5.93
C ALA A 8 -12.11 -6.46 5.18
N TYR A 9 -12.15 -6.40 3.84
CA TYR A 9 -11.42 -7.34 2.99
C TYR A 9 -9.90 -7.24 3.19
N VAL A 10 -9.35 -6.03 3.20
CA VAL A 10 -7.90 -5.81 3.40
C VAL A 10 -7.46 -6.24 4.80
N ALA A 11 -8.26 -5.97 5.82
CA ALA A 11 -7.99 -6.41 7.19
C ALA A 11 -7.95 -7.94 7.29
N GLN A 12 -8.84 -8.65 6.61
CA GLN A 12 -8.83 -10.11 6.54
C GLN A 12 -7.53 -10.64 5.89
N LEU A 13 -7.07 -10.03 4.79
CA LEU A 13 -5.80 -10.41 4.15
C LEU A 13 -4.61 -10.19 5.10
N ALA A 14 -4.63 -9.08 5.85
CA ALA A 14 -3.60 -8.73 6.82
C ALA A 14 -3.72 -9.50 8.15
N ARG A 15 -4.75 -10.35 8.32
CA ARG A 15 -5.07 -11.07 9.56
C ARG A 15 -5.31 -10.13 10.76
N LEU A 16 -5.90 -8.97 10.50
CA LEU A 16 -6.29 -8.01 11.51
C LEU A 16 -7.77 -8.21 11.86
N TYR A 17 -8.07 -8.33 13.15
CA TYR A 17 -9.44 -8.29 13.63
C TYR A 17 -9.80 -6.84 13.95
N LEU A 18 -10.82 -6.31 13.28
CA LEU A 18 -11.34 -4.97 13.50
C LEU A 18 -12.77 -5.04 13.99
N THR A 19 -13.11 -4.17 14.94
CA THR A 19 -14.49 -3.91 15.30
C THR A 19 -15.22 -3.13 14.19
N ALA A 20 -16.54 -3.07 14.25
CA ALA A 20 -17.34 -2.31 13.28
C ALA A 20 -17.00 -0.82 13.29
N ASP A 21 -16.75 -0.24 14.48
CA ASP A 21 -16.40 1.17 14.64
C ASP A 21 -15.01 1.48 14.07
N GLU A 22 -14.03 0.62 14.33
CA GLU A 22 -12.69 0.73 13.75
C GLU A 22 -12.72 0.58 12.23
N THR A 23 -13.49 -0.37 11.71
CA THR A 23 -13.67 -0.55 10.26
C THR A 23 -14.19 0.72 9.61
N LYS A 24 -15.22 1.35 10.18
CA LYS A 24 -15.80 2.60 9.68
C LYS A 24 -14.81 3.76 9.75
N LEU A 25 -14.07 3.87 10.85
CA LEU A 25 -13.04 4.90 11.04
C LEU A 25 -11.92 4.75 10.00
N PHE A 26 -11.37 3.54 9.87
CA PHE A 26 -10.28 3.24 8.95
C PHE A 26 -10.69 3.32 7.48
N GLN A 27 -11.95 3.02 7.15
CA GLN A 27 -12.49 3.23 5.80
C GLN A 27 -12.28 4.68 5.33
N LYS A 28 -12.64 5.66 6.18
CA LYS A 28 -12.42 7.07 5.87
C LYS A 28 -10.94 7.43 5.80
N GLN A 29 -10.17 7.03 6.82
CA GLN A 29 -8.76 7.41 6.92
C GLN A 29 -7.92 6.82 5.79
N LEU A 30 -8.16 5.58 5.40
CA LEU A 30 -7.46 4.94 4.28
C LEU A 30 -7.80 5.61 2.95
N GLY A 31 -9.05 6.04 2.77
CA GLY A 31 -9.44 6.86 1.62
C GLY A 31 -8.63 8.17 1.55
N ASP A 32 -8.48 8.86 2.67
CA ASP A 32 -7.67 10.10 2.75
C ASP A 32 -6.18 9.83 2.41
N VAL A 33 -5.61 8.70 2.86
CA VAL A 33 -4.23 8.29 2.54
C VAL A 33 -4.06 7.93 1.06
N LEU A 34 -4.99 7.17 0.47
CA LEU A 34 -4.93 6.80 -0.95
C LEU A 34 -5.01 8.04 -1.84
N LYS A 35 -5.91 8.98 -1.51
CA LYS A 35 -5.98 10.27 -2.20
C LYS A 35 -4.69 11.07 -2.12
N TYR A 36 -3.97 10.99 -0.99
CA TYR A 36 -2.66 11.63 -0.89
C TYR A 36 -1.60 10.91 -1.74
N ALA A 37 -1.62 9.58 -1.81
CA ALA A 37 -0.71 8.79 -2.62
C ALA A 37 -0.87 9.02 -4.13
N GLU A 38 -2.07 9.42 -4.59
CA GLU A 38 -2.32 9.78 -6.01
C GLU A 38 -1.38 10.88 -6.53
N LYS A 39 -0.81 11.72 -5.65
CA LYS A 39 0.21 12.73 -6.00
C LYS A 39 1.43 12.12 -6.69
N LEU A 40 1.77 10.87 -6.40
CA LEU A 40 2.89 10.18 -7.04
C LEU A 40 2.68 10.00 -8.55
N ASN A 41 1.43 10.00 -9.03
CA ASN A 41 1.11 9.89 -10.46
C ASN A 41 1.49 11.15 -11.25
N GLU A 42 1.79 12.27 -10.59
CA GLU A 42 2.19 13.52 -11.24
C GLU A 42 3.63 13.46 -11.79
N VAL A 43 4.43 12.49 -11.33
CA VAL A 43 5.83 12.34 -11.71
C VAL A 43 5.97 11.29 -12.81
N ASN A 44 6.60 11.65 -13.94
CA ASN A 44 6.90 10.70 -15.00
C ASN A 44 8.07 9.78 -14.58
N VAL A 45 7.82 8.47 -14.58
CA VAL A 45 8.80 7.42 -14.27
C VAL A 45 9.07 6.51 -15.48
N GLU A 46 8.69 6.93 -16.69
CA GLU A 46 8.97 6.19 -17.93
C GLU A 46 10.48 5.97 -18.10
N GLY A 47 10.86 4.71 -18.34
CA GLY A 47 12.27 4.31 -18.48
C GLY A 47 13.06 4.20 -17.18
N VAL A 48 12.44 4.44 -16.01
CA VAL A 48 13.08 4.25 -14.69
C VAL A 48 12.80 2.84 -14.19
N GLU A 49 13.86 2.08 -13.87
CA GLU A 49 13.72 0.75 -13.27
C GLU A 49 13.28 0.84 -11.80
N ALA A 50 12.47 -0.12 -11.36
CA ALA A 50 12.01 -0.18 -9.97
C ALA A 50 13.15 -0.57 -9.02
N ALA A 51 13.41 0.27 -8.01
CA ALA A 51 14.45 0.02 -7.01
C ALA A 51 13.89 -0.80 -5.82
N ALA A 52 14.06 -2.12 -5.85
CA ALA A 52 13.66 -3.00 -4.75
C ALA A 52 14.57 -2.90 -3.51
N HIS A 53 15.83 -2.50 -3.71
CA HIS A 53 16.82 -2.34 -2.65
C HIS A 53 17.54 -1.00 -2.82
N ALA A 54 17.84 -0.33 -1.71
CA ALA A 54 18.57 0.93 -1.71
C ALA A 54 20.05 0.78 -2.12
N VAL A 55 20.57 -0.46 -2.03
CA VAL A 55 21.93 -0.82 -2.43
C VAL A 55 21.88 -2.06 -3.34
N PRO A 56 22.87 -2.26 -4.23
CA PRO A 56 22.95 -3.48 -5.03
C PRO A 56 23.07 -4.72 -4.13
N ILE A 57 22.17 -5.69 -4.32
CA ILE A 57 22.21 -6.98 -3.63
C ILE A 57 22.83 -8.03 -4.56
N PHE A 58 23.68 -8.88 -4.00
CA PHE A 58 24.27 -10.04 -4.66
C PHE A 58 23.94 -11.31 -3.85
N ASN A 59 24.22 -12.48 -4.42
CA ASN A 59 23.95 -13.76 -3.75
C ASN A 59 24.66 -13.86 -2.39
N VAL A 60 23.89 -14.05 -1.32
CA VAL A 60 24.40 -14.25 0.05
C VAL A 60 24.34 -15.74 0.38
N PHE A 61 25.50 -16.39 0.44
CA PHE A 61 25.59 -17.80 0.81
C PHE A 61 25.85 -17.95 2.31
N ARG A 62 25.22 -18.96 2.92
CA ARG A 62 25.54 -19.40 4.28
C ARG A 62 26.74 -20.36 4.23
N ALA A 63 27.61 -20.30 5.23
CA ALA A 63 28.67 -21.30 5.45
C ALA A 63 28.10 -22.67 5.87
#